data_AF-A0A4Q7MLI0-F1
#
_entry.id   AF-A0A4Q7MLI0-F1
#
_cell.length_a   1.000
_cell.length_b   1.000
_cell.length_c   1.000
_cell.angle_alpha   90.00
_cell.angle_beta   90.00
_cell.angle_gamma   90.00
#
_symmetry.space_group_name_H-M   'P 1'
#
loop_
_entity.id
_entity.type
_entity.pdbx_description
1 polymer ?
#
loop_
_entity_poly.entity_id
_entity_poly.type
_entity_poly.pdbx_seq_one_letter_code
_entity_poly.pdbx_strand_id
1 'polypeptide(L)'
;MSNSIDTSRAKVLETILVLVLACGVFYWLTKNNYLLIAAAVIGFIGLFVSPAAKGIHWAWMKLAQGLGYVMSKVILSIVFFVFLLPVAAISRLFTKNKTVQMKAGATSYFKERNFTYNKESLENVW
;
A
#
# COMPACT_ATOMS: atom_id res chain seq x y z
N MET A 1 -13.28 -26.21 3.10
CA MET A 1 -12.66 -25.03 3.74
C MET A 1 -11.33 -25.47 4.38
N SER A 2 -10.27 -25.56 3.58
CA SER A 2 -8.94 -26.01 4.02
C SER A 2 -7.98 -24.82 3.91
N ASN A 3 -7.71 -24.17 5.03
CA ASN A 3 -6.53 -23.31 5.17
C ASN A 3 -5.34 -24.23 5.45
N SER A 4 -4.87 -24.95 4.43
CA SER A 4 -3.65 -25.76 4.57
C SER A 4 -2.45 -24.83 4.52
N ILE A 5 -2.17 -24.18 5.66
CA ILE A 5 -0.84 -23.62 5.92
C ILE A 5 0.14 -24.76 5.67
N ASP A 6 0.91 -24.64 4.60
CA ASP A 6 1.87 -25.66 4.19
C ASP A 6 2.92 -25.77 5.30
N THR A 7 2.82 -26.86 6.06
CA THR A 7 3.72 -27.19 7.17
C THR A 7 4.73 -28.26 6.75
N SER A 8 5.11 -28.25 5.47
CA SER A 8 6.28 -28.98 4.99
C SER A 8 7.50 -28.62 5.86
N ARG A 9 8.26 -29.64 6.26
CA ARG A 9 9.45 -29.44 7.11
C ARG A 9 10.40 -28.40 6.51
N ALA A 10 10.58 -28.41 5.20
CA ALA A 10 11.44 -27.44 4.50
C ALA A 10 11.00 -25.98 4.73
N LYS A 11 9.72 -25.66 4.54
CA LYS A 11 9.20 -24.29 4.75
C LYS A 11 9.26 -23.83 6.21
N VAL A 12 9.04 -24.77 7.14
CA VAL A 12 9.19 -24.51 8.57
C VAL A 12 10.65 -24.17 8.91
N LEU A 13 11.60 -24.93 8.37
CA LEU A 13 13.04 -24.68 8.50
C LEU A 13 13.46 -23.35 7.85
N GLU A 14 12.96 -23.04 6.66
CA GLU A 14 13.21 -21.75 5.97
C GLU A 14 12.73 -20.57 6.81
N THR A 15 11.53 -20.65 7.40
CA THR A 15 10.99 -19.57 8.25
C THR A 15 11.83 -19.38 9.50
N ILE A 16 12.30 -20.47 10.12
CA ILE A 16 13.20 -20.39 11.26
C ILE A 16 14.55 -19.79 10.85
N LEU A 17 15.09 -20.19 9.69
CA LEU A 17 16.33 -19.63 9.17
C LEU A 17 16.19 -18.12 8.93
N VAL A 18 15.09 -17.68 8.31
CA VAL A 18 14.81 -16.25 8.10
C VAL A 18 14.69 -15.51 9.43
N LEU A 19 14.02 -16.07 10.43
CA LEU A 19 13.92 -15.47 11.76
C LEU A 19 15.28 -15.35 12.45
N VAL A 20 16.10 -16.40 12.39
CA VAL A 20 17.46 -16.40 12.96
C VAL A 20 18.35 -15.38 12.23
N LEU A 21 18.31 -15.34 10.90
CA LEU A 21 19.04 -14.35 10.11
C LEU A 21 18.58 -12.93 10.42
N ALA A 22 17.28 -12.69 10.51
CA ALA A 22 16.72 -11.38 10.87
C ALA A 22 17.23 -10.92 12.23
N CYS A 23 17.21 -11.79 13.25
CA CYS A 23 17.78 -11.48 14.56
C CYS A 23 19.30 -11.25 14.51
N GLY A 24 20.04 -12.00 13.68
CA GLY A 24 21.48 -11.82 13.50
C GLY A 24 21.85 -10.47 12.85
N VAL A 25 21.09 -10.05 11.82
CA VAL A 25 21.25 -8.73 11.21
C VAL A 25 20.91 -7.61 12.21
N PHE A 26 19.85 -7.81 13.01
CA PHE A 26 19.47 -6.86 14.06
C PHE A 26 20.51 -6.73 15.17
N TYR A 27 21.23 -7.81 15.47
CA TYR A 27 22.36 -7.78 16.38
C TYR A 27 23.51 -6.90 15.86
N TRP A 28 23.82 -6.97 14.56
CA TRP A 28 24.86 -6.12 13.96
C TRP A 28 24.52 -4.62 14.12
N LEU A 29 23.25 -4.26 13.96
CA LEU A 29 22.78 -2.87 14.11
C LEU A 29 22.75 -2.39 15.56
N THR A 30 22.44 -3.26 16.52
CA THR A 30 22.13 -2.86 17.91
C THR A 30 23.31 -3.03 18.88
N LYS A 31 24.36 -3.80 18.53
CA LYS A 31 25.56 -4.07 19.37
C LYS A 31 25.25 -4.50 20.82
N ASN A 32 24.06 -5.06 21.08
CA ASN A 32 23.60 -5.43 22.40
C ASN A 32 23.63 -6.97 22.58
N ASN A 33 24.44 -7.46 23.53
CA ASN A 33 24.69 -8.89 23.75
C ASN A 33 23.45 -9.69 24.16
N TYR A 34 22.44 -9.06 24.77
CA TYR A 34 21.21 -9.74 25.19
C TYR A 34 20.36 -10.22 24.00
N LEU A 35 20.42 -9.51 22.87
CA LEU A 35 19.68 -9.87 21.66
C LEU A 35 20.26 -11.13 21.00
N LEU A 36 21.56 -11.33 21.10
CA LEU A 36 22.28 -12.48 20.54
C LEU A 36 21.90 -13.78 21.26
N ILE A 37 21.82 -13.73 22.59
CA ILE A 37 21.40 -14.87 23.42
C ILE A 37 19.94 -15.24 23.11
N ALA A 38 19.05 -14.24 22.99
CA ALA A 38 17.66 -14.49 22.61
C ALA A 38 17.55 -15.16 21.22
N ALA A 39 18.31 -14.67 20.23
CA ALA A 39 18.36 -15.25 18.88
C ALA A 39 18.89 -16.69 18.88
N ALA A 40 19.97 -16.94 19.63
CA ALA A 40 20.57 -18.26 19.76
C ALA A 40 19.61 -19.25 20.44
N VAL A 41 18.93 -18.85 21.52
CA VAL A 41 17.95 -19.69 22.22
C VAL A 41 16.75 -19.99 21.34
N ILE A 42 16.21 -19.00 20.61
CA ILE A 42 15.10 -19.20 19.68
C ILE A 42 15.50 -20.13 18.52
N GLY A 43 16.69 -19.94 17.95
CA GLY A 43 17.22 -20.81 16.91
C GLY A 43 17.45 -22.24 17.39
N PHE A 44 17.98 -22.40 18.61
CA PHE A 44 18.23 -23.72 19.21
C PHE A 44 16.92 -24.46 19.51
N ILE A 45 15.93 -23.77 20.08
CA ILE A 45 14.60 -24.33 20.34
C ILE A 45 13.89 -24.67 19.02
N GLY A 46 14.01 -23.82 18.01
CA GLY A 46 13.45 -24.05 16.68
C GLY A 46 14.05 -25.26 15.97
N LEU A 47 15.35 -25.53 16.16
CA LEU A 47 16.05 -26.66 15.56
C LEU A 47 15.73 -27.99 16.27
N PHE A 48 15.70 -28.00 17.60
CA PHE A 48 15.52 -29.23 18.39
C PHE A 48 14.06 -29.61 18.61
N VAL A 49 13.11 -28.66 18.60
CA VAL A 49 11.70 -28.90 18.91
C VAL A 49 10.81 -28.65 17.69
N SER A 50 10.68 -29.68 16.83
CA SER A 50 9.81 -29.68 15.64
C SER A 50 8.35 -29.23 15.86
N PRO A 51 7.65 -29.52 16.97
CA PRO A 51 6.30 -29.00 17.18
C PRO A 51 6.27 -27.50 17.54
N ALA A 52 7.27 -27.00 18.26
CA ALA A 52 7.39 -25.56 18.57
C ALA A 52 7.68 -24.74 17.30
N ALA A 53 8.58 -25.26 16.45
CA ALA A 53 8.88 -24.74 15.12
C ALA A 53 7.62 -24.56 14.25
N LYS A 54 6.71 -25.55 14.24
CA LYS A 54 5.43 -25.45 13.53
C LYS A 54 4.51 -24.38 14.11
N GLY A 55 4.48 -24.23 15.43
CA GLY A 55 3.71 -23.18 16.10
C GLY A 55 4.19 -21.77 15.73
N ILE A 56 5.51 -21.57 15.74
CA ILE A 56 6.13 -20.29 15.33
C ILE A 56 5.86 -20.01 13.85
N HIS A 57 6.05 -20.99 12.97
CA HIS A 57 5.73 -20.86 11.54
C HIS A 57 4.26 -20.49 11.33
N TRP A 58 3.33 -21.13 12.03
CA TRP A 58 1.91 -20.82 11.93
C TRP A 58 1.60 -19.38 12.37
N ALA A 59 2.15 -18.95 13.51
CA ALA A 59 1.98 -17.58 14.01
C ALA A 59 2.57 -16.56 13.03
N TRP A 60 3.76 -16.83 12.50
CA TRP A 60 4.41 -16.00 11.48
C TRP A 60 3.57 -15.88 10.21
N MET A 61 3.05 -17.00 9.71
CA MET A 61 2.19 -17.02 8.54
C MET A 61 0.86 -16.28 8.77
N LYS A 62 0.32 -16.31 10.00
CA LYS A 62 -0.86 -15.51 10.36
C LYS A 62 -0.57 -14.01 10.31
N LEU A 63 0.59 -13.58 10.80
CA LEU A 63 1.03 -12.19 10.66
C LEU A 63 1.22 -11.80 9.19
N ALA A 64 1.86 -12.67 8.39
CA ALA A 64 2.05 -12.44 6.97
C ALA A 64 0.72 -12.32 6.20
N GLN A 65 -0.29 -13.13 6.54
CA GLN A 65 -1.63 -13.02 5.97
C GLN A 65 -2.29 -11.67 6.32
N GLY A 66 -2.18 -11.22 7.57
CA GLY A 66 -2.67 -9.92 7.99
C GLY A 66 -1.98 -8.76 7.25
N LEU A 67 -0.65 -8.83 7.13
CA LEU A 67 0.14 -7.87 6.36
C LEU A 67 -0.23 -7.89 4.89
N GLY A 68 -0.45 -9.05 4.29
CA GLY A 68 -0.90 -9.19 2.89
C GLY A 68 -2.25 -8.52 2.64
N TYR A 69 -3.19 -8.64 3.58
CA TYR A 69 -4.48 -7.95 3.49
C TYR A 69 -4.35 -6.43 3.51
N VAL A 70 -3.50 -5.89 4.40
CA VAL A 70 -3.21 -4.46 4.45
C VAL A 70 -2.47 -4.03 3.18
N MET A 71 -1.48 -4.80 2.75
CA MET A 71 -0.63 -4.47 1.62
C MET A 71 -1.41 -4.43 0.31
N SER A 72 -2.44 -5.27 0.14
CA SER A 72 -3.34 -5.20 -1.01
C SER A 72 -4.02 -3.81 -1.14
N LYS A 73 -4.50 -3.25 -0.01
CA LYS A 73 -5.07 -1.89 0.01
C LYS A 73 -4.01 -0.83 -0.23
N VAL A 74 -2.83 -0.97 0.39
CA VAL A 74 -1.71 -0.04 0.24
C VAL A 74 -1.24 0.01 -1.22
N ILE A 75 -1.07 -1.13 -1.88
CA ILE A 75 -0.69 -1.21 -3.29
C ILE A 75 -1.72 -0.47 -4.14
N LEU A 76 -3.02 -0.72 -3.94
CA LEU A 76 -4.06 -0.03 -4.69
C LEU A 76 -4.00 1.49 -4.46
N SER A 77 -3.82 1.95 -3.22
CA SER A 77 -3.68 3.37 -2.91
C SER A 77 -2.42 3.99 -3.52
N ILE A 78 -1.29 3.27 -3.51
CA ILE A 78 -0.04 3.72 -4.14
C ILE A 78 -0.22 3.81 -5.65
N VAL A 79 -0.80 2.81 -6.29
CA VAL A 79 -1.09 2.83 -7.74
C VAL A 79 -1.99 4.01 -8.05
N PHE A 80 -3.07 4.20 -7.29
CA PHE A 80 -3.94 5.36 -7.48
C PHE A 80 -3.16 6.67 -7.37
N PHE A 81 -2.30 6.84 -6.36
CA PHE A 81 -1.51 8.06 -6.20
C PHE A 81 -0.47 8.24 -7.32
N VAL A 82 0.27 7.19 -7.66
CA VAL A 82 1.33 7.21 -8.69
C VAL A 82 0.77 7.43 -10.08
N PHE A 83 -0.45 6.99 -10.39
CA PHE A 83 -1.06 7.22 -11.70
C PHE A 83 -1.97 8.46 -11.73
N LEU A 84 -2.86 8.61 -10.76
CA LEU A 84 -3.87 9.68 -10.77
C LEU A 84 -3.26 11.06 -10.46
N LEU A 85 -2.26 11.13 -9.57
CA LEU A 85 -1.60 12.39 -9.25
C LEU A 85 -0.84 13.01 -10.42
N PRO A 86 0.03 12.29 -11.16
CA PRO A 86 0.68 12.89 -12.33
C PRO A 86 -0.32 13.15 -13.45
N VAL A 87 -1.34 12.31 -13.67
CA VAL A 87 -2.39 12.58 -14.66
C VAL A 87 -3.14 13.87 -14.32
N ALA A 88 -3.49 14.10 -13.05
CA ALA A 88 -4.11 15.33 -12.60
C ALA A 88 -3.16 16.55 -12.67
N ALA A 89 -1.87 16.36 -12.39
CA ALA A 89 -0.87 17.42 -12.51
C ALA A 89 -0.67 17.83 -13.97
N ILE A 90 -0.58 16.85 -14.88
CA ILE A 90 -0.52 17.03 -16.33
C ILE A 90 -1.79 17.72 -16.80
N SER A 91 -2.97 17.21 -16.44
CA SER A 91 -4.24 17.82 -16.84
C SER A 91 -4.35 19.26 -16.33
N ARG A 92 -3.85 19.58 -15.13
CA ARG A 92 -3.81 20.96 -14.61
C ARG A 92 -2.81 21.86 -15.36
N LEU A 93 -1.68 21.32 -15.80
CA LEU A 93 -0.70 22.05 -16.62
C LEU A 93 -1.23 22.33 -18.03
N PHE A 94 -1.97 21.39 -18.63
CA PHE A 94 -2.59 21.55 -19.95
C PHE A 94 -3.93 22.31 -19.90
N THR A 95 -4.68 22.20 -18.80
CA THR A 95 -5.95 22.93 -18.57
C THR A 95 -5.67 24.26 -17.86
N LYS A 96 -4.75 25.06 -18.40
CA LYS A 96 -4.46 26.40 -17.86
C LYS A 96 -5.60 27.41 -18.06
N ASN A 97 -6.63 27.12 -18.86
CA ASN A 97 -7.58 28.15 -19.32
C ASN A 97 -9.06 27.71 -19.42
N LYS A 98 -9.53 26.74 -18.63
CA LYS A 98 -10.96 26.35 -18.68
C LYS A 98 -11.62 26.00 -17.34
N THR A 99 -11.00 26.34 -16.20
CA THR A 99 -11.76 26.47 -14.97
C THR A 99 -12.52 27.79 -15.06
N VAL A 100 -13.85 27.68 -15.11
CA VAL A 100 -14.85 28.71 -14.84
C VAL A 100 -14.24 29.84 -14.01
N GLN A 101 -14.43 31.09 -14.44
CA GLN A 101 -13.87 32.29 -13.81
C GLN A 101 -14.21 32.37 -12.31
N MET A 102 -13.47 31.65 -11.47
CA MET A 102 -13.48 31.74 -10.02
C MET A 102 -12.39 32.76 -9.65
N LYS A 103 -12.50 33.98 -10.18
CA LYS A 103 -11.74 35.10 -9.61
C LYS A 103 -12.38 35.44 -8.28
N ALA A 104 -11.61 35.41 -7.19
CA ALA A 104 -12.05 35.92 -5.90
C ALA A 104 -12.41 37.41 -6.08
N GLY A 105 -13.70 37.74 -6.01
CA GLY A 105 -14.26 39.07 -6.29
C GLY A 105 -15.19 39.18 -7.51
N ALA A 106 -15.44 38.09 -8.25
CA ALA A 106 -16.43 38.11 -9.34
C ALA A 106 -17.87 38.07 -8.78
N THR A 107 -18.69 39.04 -9.17
CA THR A 107 -20.08 39.22 -8.72
C THR A 107 -21.05 38.17 -9.27
N SER A 108 -20.67 37.42 -10.32
CA SER A 108 -21.49 36.35 -10.90
C SER A 108 -20.66 35.34 -11.69
N TYR A 109 -21.08 34.07 -11.66
CA TYR A 109 -20.57 33.00 -12.52
C TYR A 109 -21.14 33.03 -13.94
N PHE A 110 -22.18 33.83 -14.16
CA PHE A 110 -22.81 34.00 -15.45
C PHE A 110 -22.07 35.05 -16.29
N LYS A 111 -21.71 34.69 -17.52
CA LYS A 111 -21.36 35.68 -18.53
C LYS A 111 -22.66 36.32 -19.04
N GLU A 112 -22.81 37.64 -18.87
CA GLU A 112 -23.87 38.37 -19.55
C GLU A 112 -23.71 38.20 -21.07
N ARG A 113 -24.67 37.50 -21.68
CA ARG A 113 -24.79 37.40 -23.14
C ARG A 113 -25.84 38.40 -23.59
N ASN A 114 -25.40 39.60 -23.97
CA ASN A 114 -26.23 40.53 -24.74
C ASN A 114 -26.33 40.03 -26.19
N PHE A 115 -27.16 39.02 -26.42
CA PHE A 115 -27.40 38.45 -27.76
C PHE A 115 -28.77 38.88 -28.26
N THR A 116 -28.82 39.52 -29.43
CA THR A 116 -30.08 39.79 -30.14
C THR A 116 -30.56 38.50 -30.81
N TYR A 117 -31.70 38.00 -30.34
CA TYR A 117 -32.26 36.73 -30.82
C TYR A 117 -32.59 36.82 -32.32
N ASN A 118 -31.91 36.01 -33.15
CA ASN A 118 -32.24 35.83 -34.56
C ASN A 118 -32.92 34.47 -34.77
N LYS A 119 -33.76 34.36 -35.82
CA LYS A 119 -34.54 33.15 -36.16
C LYS A 119 -33.67 31.89 -36.27
N GLU A 120 -32.46 32.03 -36.80
CA GLU A 120 -31.47 30.94 -36.96
C GLU A 120 -30.99 30.35 -35.62
N SER A 121 -31.05 31.12 -34.52
CA SER A 121 -30.69 30.63 -33.18
C SER A 121 -31.78 29.81 -32.50
N LEU A 122 -33.01 29.82 -33.03
CA LEU A 122 -34.13 28.99 -32.56
C LEU A 122 -34.14 27.60 -33.21
N GLU A 123 -33.30 27.36 -34.22
CA GLU A 123 -33.30 26.11 -34.98
C GLU A 123 -32.55 24.98 -34.25
N ASN A 124 -31.64 25.29 -33.32
CA ASN A 124 -31.02 24.32 -32.41
C ASN A 124 -30.95 24.89 -30.99
N VAL A 125 -31.97 24.57 -30.20
CA VAL A 125 -32.14 24.98 -28.79
C VAL A 125 -31.47 24.04 -27.77
N TRP A 126 -30.72 23.04 -28.23
CA TRP A 126 -30.13 21.97 -27.42
C TRP A 126 -28.59 21.96 -27.51
#